data_AF-A0A6L5F3R9-F1
#
_entry.id   AF-A0A6L5F3R9-F1
#
_cell.length_a   1.000
_cell.length_b   1.000
_cell.length_c   1.000
_cell.angle_alpha   90.00
_cell.angle_beta   90.00
_cell.angle_gamma   90.00
#
_symmetry.space_group_name_H-M   'P 1'
#
loop_
_entity.id
_entity.type
_entity.pdbx_description
1 polymer ?
#
loop_
_entity_poly.entity_id
_entity_poly.type
_entity_poly.pdbx_seq_one_letter_code
_entity_poly.pdbx_strand_id
1 'polypeptide(L)'
;MTEFDTPGEKRGVGHYISLVWGAFLAMLDVAALVFGTVLVGLGAAVLLHGIGWVTLDLDLSTTAMLASGVVNLIIGGLLIGFAAEAGIGRGVDLKFHSGLEVLVGRILGSFVVGGLLTWLAGFAGDFVDGLPFPFELATIAIGAVALPAVSLVPLVALPLAWLLDRFDLDDVEYAAIYFVWTLMTMVLLYRDIIALVG
;
A
#
# COMPACT_ATOMS: atom_id res chain seq x y z
N MET A 1 -16.15 -21.68 21.78
CA MET A 1 -15.86 -22.66 20.71
C MET A 1 -14.35 -22.80 20.64
N THR A 2 -13.83 -23.88 21.21
CA THR A 2 -12.42 -24.23 21.24
C THR A 2 -12.28 -25.50 20.41
N GLU A 3 -11.88 -25.37 19.16
CA GLU A 3 -11.43 -26.50 18.36
C GLU A 3 -9.90 -26.42 18.29
N PHE A 4 -9.28 -27.21 19.17
CA PHE A 4 -7.87 -27.52 19.14
C PHE A 4 -7.63 -28.42 17.92
N ASP A 5 -6.81 -27.89 17.00
CA ASP A 5 -5.70 -28.57 16.33
C ASP A 5 -5.88 -30.08 16.08
N THR A 6 -6.34 -30.44 14.88
CA THR A 6 -6.21 -31.81 14.37
C THR A 6 -4.78 -32.03 13.86
N PRO A 7 -3.97 -32.88 14.51
CA PRO A 7 -2.62 -33.17 14.06
C PRO A 7 -2.67 -34.21 12.95
N GLY A 8 -2.11 -33.88 11.78
CA GLY A 8 -1.55 -34.91 10.90
C GLY A 8 -2.13 -35.08 9.49
N GLU A 9 -2.93 -34.15 8.97
CA GLU A 9 -3.14 -34.13 7.52
C GLU A 9 -1.86 -33.60 6.86
N LYS A 10 -1.21 -34.41 6.02
CA LYS A 10 0.00 -34.00 5.29
C LYS A 10 -0.36 -32.84 4.37
N ARG A 11 -0.26 -31.61 4.87
CA ARG A 11 -0.42 -30.38 4.11
C ARG A 11 0.58 -30.41 2.96
N GLY A 12 0.05 -30.67 1.76
CA GLY A 12 0.85 -30.75 0.56
C GLY A 12 1.47 -29.40 0.22
N VAL A 13 2.51 -29.41 -0.61
CA VAL A 13 3.19 -28.20 -1.08
C VAL A 13 2.21 -27.17 -1.67
N GLY A 14 1.16 -27.63 -2.36
CA GLY A 14 0.13 -26.75 -2.93
C GLY A 14 -0.64 -25.91 -1.91
N HIS A 15 -0.84 -26.43 -0.68
CA HIS A 15 -1.50 -25.68 0.40
C HIS A 15 -0.65 -24.48 0.85
N TYR A 16 0.65 -24.68 1.07
CA TYR A 16 1.53 -23.58 1.46
C TYR A 16 1.77 -22.59 0.32
N ILE A 17 1.80 -23.05 -0.93
CA ILE A 17 1.89 -22.17 -2.10
C ILE A 17 0.66 -21.26 -2.18
N SER A 18 -0.56 -21.80 -2.03
CA SER A 18 -1.77 -20.97 -2.09
C SER A 18 -1.84 -19.98 -0.94
N LEU A 19 -1.40 -20.36 0.26
CA LEU A 19 -1.29 -19.45 1.41
C LEU A 19 -0.33 -18.29 1.12
N VAL A 20 0.91 -18.59 0.73
CA VAL A 20 1.94 -17.57 0.49
C VAL A 20 1.54 -16.66 -0.66
N TRP A 21 1.03 -17.23 -1.75
CA TRP A 21 0.61 -16.49 -2.92
C TRP A 21 -0.61 -15.59 -2.63
N GLY A 22 -1.64 -16.14 -1.99
CA GLY A 22 -2.83 -15.40 -1.61
C GLY A 22 -2.50 -14.26 -0.63
N ALA A 23 -1.66 -14.52 0.37
CA ALA A 23 -1.25 -13.51 1.34
C ALA A 23 -0.37 -12.42 0.71
N PHE A 24 0.57 -12.79 -0.16
CA PHE A 24 1.36 -11.82 -0.94
C PHE A 24 0.46 -10.90 -1.77
N LEU A 25 -0.47 -11.48 -2.53
CA LEU A 25 -1.37 -10.71 -3.38
C LEU A 25 -2.29 -9.80 -2.57
N ALA A 26 -2.82 -10.28 -1.44
CA ALA A 26 -3.62 -9.47 -0.54
C ALA A 26 -2.83 -8.24 -0.03
N MET A 27 -1.57 -8.43 0.37
CA MET A 27 -0.71 -7.33 0.81
C MET A 27 -0.35 -6.38 -0.33
N LEU A 28 -0.19 -6.91 -1.55
CA LEU A 28 0.06 -6.10 -2.75
C LEU A 28 -1.15 -5.22 -3.08
N ASP A 29 -2.37 -5.74 -2.95
CA ASP A 29 -3.60 -4.98 -3.20
C ASP A 29 -3.74 -3.84 -2.19
N VAL A 30 -3.48 -4.08 -0.89
CA VAL A 30 -3.50 -3.01 0.11
C VAL A 30 -2.40 -1.97 -0.18
N ALA A 31 -1.20 -2.40 -0.57
CA ALA A 31 -0.14 -1.47 -0.96
C ALA A 31 -0.55 -0.60 -2.15
N ALA A 32 -1.21 -1.18 -3.16
CA ALA A 32 -1.73 -0.47 -4.31
C ALA A 32 -2.84 0.53 -3.92
N LEU A 33 -3.72 0.18 -2.97
CA LEU A 33 -4.70 1.14 -2.41
C LEU A 33 -4.01 2.32 -1.73
N VAL A 34 -3.04 2.04 -0.86
CA VAL A 34 -2.31 3.06 -0.09
C VAL A 34 -1.57 4.00 -1.05
N PHE A 35 -0.78 3.44 -1.96
CA PHE A 35 -0.01 4.21 -2.93
C PHE A 35 -0.92 4.97 -3.90
N GLY A 36 -1.98 4.32 -4.39
CA GLY A 36 -2.98 4.97 -5.24
C GLY A 36 -3.68 6.14 -4.56
N THR A 37 -4.00 6.02 -3.27
CA THR A 37 -4.55 7.12 -2.46
C THR A 37 -3.58 8.30 -2.40
N VAL A 38 -2.29 8.03 -2.20
CA VAL A 38 -1.25 9.07 -2.16
C VAL A 38 -1.15 9.78 -3.51
N LEU A 39 -1.11 9.04 -4.62
CA LEU A 39 -1.04 9.62 -5.97
C LEU A 39 -2.27 10.44 -6.33
N VAL A 40 -3.47 9.98 -5.96
CA VAL A 40 -4.70 10.74 -6.17
C VAL A 40 -4.67 12.03 -5.36
N GLY A 41 -4.27 11.97 -4.09
CA GLY A 41 -4.12 13.15 -3.23
C GLY A 41 -3.11 14.15 -3.79
N LEU A 42 -1.94 13.66 -4.23
CA LEU A 42 -0.91 14.48 -4.86
C LEU A 42 -1.41 15.12 -6.16
N GLY A 43 -2.01 14.34 -7.05
CA GLY A 43 -2.55 14.84 -8.32
C GLY A 43 -3.63 15.89 -8.11
N ALA A 44 -4.54 15.67 -7.16
CA ALA A 44 -5.56 16.65 -6.78
C ALA A 44 -4.94 17.95 -6.24
N ALA A 45 -3.94 17.87 -5.35
CA ALA A 45 -3.25 19.03 -4.81
C ALA A 45 -2.57 19.86 -5.91
N VAL A 46 -1.87 19.19 -6.85
CA VAL A 46 -1.21 19.85 -7.98
C VAL A 46 -2.23 20.52 -8.92
N LEU A 47 -3.36 19.87 -9.19
CA LEU A 47 -4.43 20.48 -10.00
C LEU A 47 -5.05 21.71 -9.33
N LEU A 48 -5.33 21.62 -8.02
CA LEU A 48 -5.87 22.74 -7.24
C LEU A 48 -4.90 23.92 -7.20
N HIS A 49 -3.60 23.65 -7.19
CA HIS A 49 -2.59 24.68 -7.34
C HIS A 49 -2.56 25.29 -8.74
N GLY A 50 -2.61 24.46 -9.79
CA GLY A 50 -2.60 24.94 -11.18
C GLY A 50 -3.75 25.89 -11.53
N ILE A 51 -4.89 25.81 -10.82
CA ILE A 51 -6.03 26.72 -10.97
C ILE A 51 -6.04 27.89 -9.97
N GLY A 52 -5.01 28.01 -9.14
CA GLY A 52 -4.83 29.11 -8.18
C GLY A 52 -5.67 29.02 -6.90
N TRP A 53 -6.19 27.85 -6.54
CA TRP A 53 -6.97 27.66 -5.30
C TRP A 53 -6.10 27.31 -4.09
N VAL A 54 -4.93 26.71 -4.31
CA VAL A 54 -3.95 26.34 -3.28
C VAL A 54 -2.58 26.86 -3.68
N THR A 55 -1.77 27.35 -2.76
CA THR A 55 -0.37 27.71 -3.03
C THR A 55 0.55 26.57 -2.62
N LEU A 56 1.25 26.00 -3.60
CA LEU A 56 2.34 25.06 -3.46
C LEU A 56 3.58 25.79 -3.96
N ASP A 57 4.70 25.68 -3.25
CA ASP A 57 5.96 26.30 -3.66
C ASP A 57 6.63 25.44 -4.73
N LEU A 58 6.06 25.47 -5.94
CA LEU A 58 6.47 24.67 -7.07
C LEU A 58 6.88 25.61 -8.21
N ASP A 59 8.18 25.67 -8.51
CA ASP A 59 8.71 26.46 -9.63
C ASP A 59 8.52 25.72 -10.97
N LEU A 60 7.25 25.54 -11.36
CA LEU A 60 6.86 24.80 -12.56
C LEU A 60 5.89 25.60 -13.43
N SER A 61 5.99 25.42 -14.75
CA SER A 61 5.00 25.99 -15.67
C SER A 61 3.62 25.36 -15.42
N THR A 62 2.55 26.16 -15.48
CA THR A 62 1.17 25.71 -15.26
C THR A 62 0.81 24.48 -16.08
N THR A 63 1.29 24.39 -17.33
CA THR A 63 1.08 23.23 -18.21
C THR A 63 1.73 21.96 -17.67
N ALA A 64 2.98 22.04 -17.19
CA ALA A 64 3.69 20.89 -16.62
C ALA A 64 3.02 20.41 -15.32
N MET A 65 2.49 21.32 -14.52
CA MET A 65 1.75 21.00 -13.30
C MET A 65 0.43 20.29 -13.61
N LEU A 66 -0.37 20.84 -14.53
CA LEU A 66 -1.64 20.22 -14.92
C LEU A 66 -1.43 18.82 -15.53
N ALA A 67 -0.43 18.67 -16.41
CA ALA A 67 -0.12 17.38 -17.04
C ALA A 67 0.30 16.32 -16.01
N SER A 68 1.23 16.66 -15.11
CA SER A 68 1.70 15.74 -14.06
C SER A 68 0.60 15.40 -13.04
N GLY A 69 -0.24 16.37 -12.67
CA GLY A 69 -1.39 16.15 -11.80
C GLY A 69 -2.41 15.16 -12.39
N VAL A 70 -2.72 15.30 -13.69
CA VAL A 70 -3.60 14.35 -14.40
C VAL A 70 -2.99 12.96 -14.47
N VAL A 71 -1.70 12.84 -14.79
CA VAL A 71 -1.01 11.54 -14.84
C VAL A 71 -1.06 10.83 -13.49
N ASN A 72 -0.77 11.55 -12.40
CA ASN A 72 -0.84 11.00 -11.05
C ASN A 72 -2.26 10.55 -10.67
N LEU A 73 -3.29 11.33 -11.03
CA LEU A 73 -4.68 10.94 -10.81
C LEU A 73 -5.06 9.67 -11.57
N ILE A 74 -4.67 9.55 -12.83
CA ILE A 74 -4.97 8.38 -13.64
C ILE A 74 -4.27 7.14 -13.07
N ILE A 75 -2.97 7.23 -12.81
CA ILE A 75 -2.20 6.11 -12.26
C ILE A 75 -2.75 5.72 -10.88
N GLY A 76 -2.97 6.70 -10.00
CA GLY A 76 -3.51 6.45 -8.67
C GLY A 76 -4.90 5.84 -8.70
N GLY A 77 -5.79 6.34 -9.56
CA GLY A 77 -7.13 5.79 -9.77
C GLY A 77 -7.11 4.35 -10.31
N LEU A 78 -6.20 4.05 -11.25
CA LEU A 78 -6.02 2.69 -11.76
C LEU A 78 -5.55 1.72 -10.68
N LEU A 79 -4.59 2.14 -9.84
CA LEU A 79 -4.12 1.32 -8.72
C LEU A 79 -5.23 1.02 -7.72
N ILE A 80 -6.06 2.01 -7.40
CA ILE A 80 -7.22 1.82 -6.54
C ILE A 80 -8.22 0.86 -7.19
N GLY A 81 -8.50 1.03 -8.49
CA GLY A 81 -9.40 0.15 -9.24
C GLY A 81 -8.93 -1.30 -9.26
N PHE A 82 -7.66 -1.55 -9.59
CA PHE A 82 -7.10 -2.91 -9.60
C PHE A 82 -7.17 -3.57 -8.23
N ALA A 83 -6.89 -2.82 -7.16
CA ALA A 83 -6.97 -3.37 -5.82
C ALA A 83 -8.41 -3.64 -5.36
N ALA A 84 -9.36 -2.77 -5.73
CA ALA A 84 -10.78 -2.95 -5.42
C ALA A 84 -11.38 -4.19 -6.13
N GLU A 85 -11.00 -4.44 -7.38
CA GLU A 85 -11.44 -5.64 -8.12
C GLU A 85 -10.79 -6.93 -7.59
N ALA A 86 -9.53 -6.86 -7.15
CA ALA A 86 -8.80 -8.01 -6.65
C ALA A 86 -9.27 -8.49 -5.27
N GLY A 87 -9.72 -7.57 -4.40
CA GLY A 87 -10.09 -7.85 -3.01
C GLY A 87 -11.21 -8.89 -2.84
N ILE A 88 -12.15 -8.97 -3.79
CA ILE A 88 -13.30 -9.91 -3.72
C ILE A 88 -12.89 -11.35 -4.09
N GLY A 89 -11.91 -11.52 -4.98
CA GLY A 89 -11.49 -12.83 -5.48
C GLY A 89 -10.42 -13.52 -4.63
N ARG A 90 -9.49 -12.76 -4.05
CA ARG A 90 -8.27 -13.33 -3.43
C ARG A 90 -8.40 -13.66 -1.94
N GLY A 91 -9.37 -13.06 -1.26
CA GLY A 91 -9.77 -13.49 0.08
C GLY A 91 -10.33 -14.92 0.09
N VAL A 92 -10.90 -15.39 -1.02
CA VAL A 92 -11.47 -16.74 -1.14
C VAL A 92 -10.41 -17.83 -0.94
N ASP A 93 -9.21 -17.65 -1.46
CA ASP A 93 -8.12 -18.63 -1.35
C ASP A 93 -7.57 -18.75 0.08
N LEU A 94 -7.72 -17.70 0.89
CA LEU A 94 -7.27 -17.65 2.29
C LEU A 94 -8.29 -18.23 3.28
N LYS A 95 -9.57 -18.39 2.88
CA LYS A 95 -10.65 -18.92 3.76
C LYS A 95 -10.43 -20.36 4.22
N PHE A 96 -9.58 -21.11 3.53
CA PHE A 96 -9.27 -22.51 3.83
C PHE A 96 -8.08 -22.70 4.78
N HIS A 97 -7.49 -21.61 5.26
CA HIS A 97 -6.32 -21.62 6.14
C HIS A 97 -6.69 -21.14 7.54
N SER A 98 -5.94 -21.57 8.54
CA SER A 98 -6.16 -21.07 9.90
C SER A 98 -5.79 -19.58 10.00
N GLY A 99 -6.47 -18.82 10.86
CA GLY A 99 -6.22 -17.38 11.00
C GLY A 99 -4.77 -17.05 11.38
N LEU A 100 -4.08 -17.93 12.12
CA LEU A 100 -2.67 -17.75 12.47
C LEU A 100 -1.73 -17.98 11.27
N GLU A 101 -2.05 -18.93 10.39
CA GLU A 101 -1.30 -19.14 9.14
C GLU A 101 -1.47 -17.96 8.19
N VAL A 102 -2.70 -17.46 8.05
CA VAL A 102 -2.99 -16.27 7.25
C VAL A 102 -2.23 -15.06 7.79
N LEU A 103 -2.21 -14.86 9.12
CA LEU A 103 -1.44 -13.80 9.75
C LEU A 103 0.06 -13.90 9.41
N VAL A 104 0.68 -15.07 9.60
CA VAL A 104 2.09 -15.29 9.29
C VAL A 104 2.36 -15.10 7.79
N GLY A 105 1.49 -15.64 6.93
CA GLY A 105 1.58 -15.48 5.49
C GLY A 105 1.53 -14.01 5.07
N ARG A 106 0.66 -13.20 5.68
CA ARG A 106 0.54 -11.76 5.39
C ARG A 106 1.72 -10.97 5.94
N ILE A 107 2.28 -11.36 7.09
CA ILE A 107 3.54 -10.79 7.59
C ILE A 107 4.65 -11.00 6.56
N LEU A 108 4.84 -12.23 6.09
CA LEU A 108 5.83 -12.53 5.05
C LEU A 108 5.52 -11.79 3.74
N GLY A 109 4.26 -11.77 3.31
CA GLY A 109 3.80 -11.02 2.15
C GLY A 109 4.11 -9.52 2.27
N SER A 110 3.92 -8.92 3.45
CA SER A 110 4.21 -7.52 3.72
C SER A 110 5.70 -7.20 3.59
N PHE A 111 6.58 -8.09 4.05
CA PHE A 111 8.01 -7.97 3.86
C PHE A 111 8.40 -8.04 2.38
N VAL A 112 7.83 -8.98 1.63
CA VAL A 112 8.09 -9.12 0.19
C VAL A 112 7.60 -7.90 -0.58
N VAL A 113 6.39 -7.41 -0.29
CA VAL A 113 5.82 -6.21 -0.91
C VAL A 113 6.64 -4.97 -0.56
N GLY A 114 7.02 -4.80 0.70
CA GLY A 114 7.89 -3.70 1.13
C GLY A 114 9.26 -3.74 0.47
N GLY A 115 9.86 -4.92 0.33
CA GLY A 115 11.11 -5.11 -0.40
C GLY A 115 10.96 -4.77 -1.89
N LEU A 116 9.87 -5.21 -2.53
CA LEU A 116 9.55 -4.89 -3.91
C LEU A 116 9.38 -3.37 -4.12
N LEU A 117 8.64 -2.70 -3.24
CA LEU A 117 8.44 -1.25 -3.30
C LEU A 117 9.74 -0.48 -3.04
N THR A 118 10.58 -0.95 -2.12
CA THR A 118 11.91 -0.35 -1.88
C THR A 118 12.78 -0.45 -3.14
N TRP A 119 12.78 -1.62 -3.78
CA TRP A 119 13.48 -1.81 -5.04
C TRP A 119 12.91 -0.92 -6.16
N LEU A 120 11.58 -0.83 -6.26
CA LEU A 120 10.90 0.05 -7.22
C LEU A 120 11.20 1.53 -6.98
N ALA A 121 11.29 1.98 -5.72
CA ALA A 121 11.64 3.36 -5.39
C ALA A 121 13.06 3.71 -5.85
N GLY A 122 14.02 2.81 -5.62
CA GLY A 122 15.39 2.98 -6.10
C GLY A 122 15.46 2.98 -7.63
N PHE A 123 14.79 2.02 -8.27
CA PHE A 123 14.74 1.95 -9.73
C PHE A 123 14.06 3.18 -10.34
N ALA A 124 12.90 3.59 -9.82
CA ALA A 124 12.14 4.73 -10.34
C ALA A 124 12.89 6.06 -10.17
N GLY A 125 13.69 6.19 -9.10
CA GLY A 125 14.55 7.36 -8.87
C GLY A 125 15.43 7.69 -10.08
N ASP A 126 16.04 6.67 -10.68
CA ASP A 126 16.90 6.83 -11.85
C ASP A 126 16.14 7.29 -13.11
N PHE A 127 14.83 7.00 -13.21
CA PHE A 127 14.00 7.40 -14.37
C PHE A 127 13.35 8.77 -14.20
N VAL A 128 13.09 9.19 -12.97
CA VAL A 128 12.47 10.48 -12.69
C VAL A 128 13.47 11.60 -12.49
N ASP A 129 14.77 11.28 -12.48
CA ASP A 129 15.83 12.29 -12.41
C ASP A 129 15.71 13.28 -13.57
N GLY A 130 15.60 14.57 -13.24
CA GLY A 130 15.38 15.66 -14.20
C GLY A 130 13.93 15.82 -14.71
N LEU A 131 12.96 15.03 -14.21
CA LEU A 131 11.54 15.25 -14.45
C LEU A 131 10.96 16.31 -13.48
N PRO A 132 9.77 16.89 -13.78
CA PRO A 132 9.10 17.79 -12.86
C PRO A 132 8.91 17.20 -11.45
N PHE A 133 9.06 18.05 -10.42
CA PHE A 133 8.96 17.69 -9.00
C PHE A 133 7.79 16.76 -8.61
N PRO A 134 6.57 16.85 -9.19
CA PRO A 134 5.50 15.89 -8.89
C PRO A 134 5.84 14.42 -9.19
N PHE A 135 6.76 14.15 -10.11
CA PHE A 135 7.26 12.79 -10.38
C PHE A 135 8.30 12.35 -9.35
N GLU A 136 9.18 13.25 -8.91
CA GLU A 136 10.11 12.99 -7.80
C GLU A 136 9.33 12.67 -6.52
N LEU A 137 8.29 13.46 -6.23
CA LEU A 137 7.43 13.25 -5.07
C LEU A 137 6.63 11.95 -5.15
N ALA A 138 6.23 11.52 -6.36
CA ALA A 138 5.63 10.20 -6.55
C ALA A 138 6.62 9.07 -6.23
N THR A 139 7.89 9.21 -6.59
CA THR A 139 8.95 8.24 -6.23
C THR A 139 9.23 8.22 -4.74
N ILE A 140 9.31 9.38 -4.09
CA ILE A 140 9.42 9.49 -2.62
C ILE A 140 8.23 8.80 -1.95
N ALA A 141 7.02 8.96 -2.50
CA ALA A 141 5.84 8.27 -2.01
C ALA A 141 5.95 6.74 -2.09
N ILE A 142 6.61 6.16 -3.10
CA ILE A 142 6.86 4.71 -3.15
C ILE A 142 7.69 4.29 -1.93
N GLY A 143 8.75 5.02 -1.61
CA GLY A 143 9.58 4.76 -0.43
C GLY A 143 8.81 4.92 0.89
N ALA A 144 7.97 5.95 1.00
CA ALA A 144 7.11 6.18 2.16
C ALA A 144 6.05 5.08 2.35
N VAL A 145 5.60 4.42 1.27
CA VAL A 145 4.72 3.24 1.35
C VAL A 145 5.51 1.97 1.68
N ALA A 146 6.75 1.85 1.21
CA ALA A 146 7.58 0.66 1.41
C ALA A 146 7.97 0.45 2.88
N LEU A 147 8.38 1.51 3.58
CA LEU A 147 8.91 1.40 4.94
C LEU A 147 7.88 0.88 5.96
N PRO A 148 6.62 1.35 5.99
CA PRO A 148 5.58 0.80 6.87
C PRO A 148 5.32 -0.68 6.59
N ALA A 149 5.40 -1.11 5.32
CA ALA A 149 5.15 -2.49 4.91
C ALA A 149 6.08 -3.48 5.62
N VAL A 150 7.34 -3.11 5.86
CA VAL A 150 8.34 -3.96 6.53
C VAL A 150 8.42 -3.71 8.04
N SER A 151 7.65 -2.78 8.59
CA SER A 151 7.76 -2.36 9.99
C SER A 151 6.41 -2.33 10.69
N LEU A 152 5.64 -1.27 10.51
CA LEU A 152 4.38 -1.04 11.21
C LEU A 152 3.25 -1.96 10.78
N VAL A 153 3.23 -2.38 9.51
CA VAL A 153 2.23 -3.33 9.02
C VAL A 153 2.33 -4.68 9.74
N PRO A 154 3.48 -5.36 9.79
CA PRO A 154 3.60 -6.62 10.51
C PRO A 154 3.54 -6.48 12.03
N LEU A 155 3.96 -5.34 12.60
CA LEU A 155 4.01 -5.15 14.05
C LEU A 155 2.71 -4.64 14.67
N VAL A 156 1.90 -3.91 13.91
CA VAL A 156 0.71 -3.22 14.44
C VAL A 156 -0.52 -3.52 13.59
N ALA A 157 -0.45 -3.28 12.28
CA ALA A 157 -1.62 -3.35 11.42
C ALA A 157 -2.20 -4.77 11.35
N LEU A 158 -1.36 -5.77 11.10
CA LEU A 158 -1.76 -7.17 11.00
C LEU A 158 -2.20 -7.77 12.35
N PRO A 159 -1.49 -7.56 13.48
CA PRO A 159 -1.98 -7.98 14.79
C PRO A 159 -3.30 -7.31 15.20
N LEU A 160 -3.48 -6.03 14.88
CA LEU A 160 -4.73 -5.32 15.12
C LEU A 160 -5.86 -5.90 14.28
N ALA A 161 -5.62 -6.11 12.99
CA ALA A 161 -6.61 -6.67 12.08
C ALA A 161 -7.06 -8.09 12.52
N TRP A 162 -6.11 -8.93 12.91
CA TRP A 162 -6.38 -10.25 13.49
C TRP A 162 -7.13 -10.20 14.83
N LEU A 163 -6.87 -9.18 15.66
CA LEU A 163 -7.62 -8.97 16.90
C LEU A 163 -9.07 -8.53 16.62
N LEU A 164 -9.26 -7.64 15.64
CA LEU A 164 -10.57 -7.12 15.23
C LEU A 164 -11.45 -8.18 14.57
N ASP A 165 -10.85 -9.10 13.81
CA ASP A 165 -11.53 -10.25 13.20
C ASP A 165 -12.28 -11.11 14.23
N ARG A 166 -11.82 -11.15 15.48
CA ARG A 166 -12.50 -11.88 16.57
C ARG A 166 -13.85 -11.29 16.98
N PHE A 167 -14.17 -10.08 16.54
CA PHE A 167 -15.43 -9.42 16.81
C PHE A 167 -16.47 -9.61 15.68
N ASP A 168 -16.18 -10.48 14.70
CA ASP A 168 -17.09 -10.81 13.59
C ASP A 168 -17.52 -9.56 12.79
N LEU A 169 -16.57 -8.63 12.63
CA LEU A 169 -16.76 -7.41 11.87
C LEU A 169 -16.29 -7.63 10.43
N ASP A 170 -17.26 -7.82 9.53
CA ASP A 170 -17.00 -7.98 8.10
C ASP A 170 -16.14 -6.81 7.56
N ASP A 171 -15.15 -7.16 6.73
CA ASP A 171 -14.24 -6.24 6.03
C ASP A 171 -13.36 -5.31 6.89
N VAL A 172 -13.45 -5.38 8.22
CA VAL A 172 -12.66 -4.52 9.13
C VAL A 172 -11.18 -4.87 9.10
N GLU A 173 -10.84 -6.12 8.79
CA GLU A 173 -9.44 -6.57 8.71
C GLU A 173 -8.64 -5.74 7.68
N TYR A 174 -9.12 -5.66 6.44
CA TYR A 174 -8.47 -4.89 5.38
C TYR A 174 -8.52 -3.39 5.64
N ALA A 175 -9.62 -2.89 6.19
CA ALA A 175 -9.76 -1.49 6.56
C ALA A 175 -8.72 -1.07 7.62
N ALA A 176 -8.49 -1.91 8.63
CA ALA A 176 -7.48 -1.66 9.66
C ALA A 176 -6.06 -1.66 9.07
N ILE A 177 -5.75 -2.62 8.19
CA ILE A 177 -4.44 -2.67 7.52
C ILE A 177 -4.22 -1.43 6.67
N TYR A 178 -5.19 -1.09 5.82
CA TYR A 178 -5.14 0.10 4.96
C TYR A 178 -4.99 1.39 5.79
N PHE A 179 -5.76 1.53 6.87
CA PHE A 179 -5.76 2.74 7.70
C PHE A 179 -4.40 2.96 8.37
N VAL A 180 -3.86 1.92 9.04
CA VAL A 180 -2.57 2.02 9.72
C VAL A 180 -1.44 2.27 8.72
N TRP A 181 -1.45 1.56 7.58
CA TRP A 181 -0.44 1.73 6.55
C TRP A 181 -0.49 3.13 5.94
N THR A 182 -1.67 3.61 5.53
CA THR A 182 -1.87 4.95 4.98
C THR A 182 -1.45 6.03 5.95
N LEU A 183 -1.86 5.93 7.23
CA LEU A 183 -1.50 6.90 8.25
C LEU A 183 0.02 7.01 8.40
N MET A 184 0.72 5.88 8.46
CA MET A 184 2.18 5.91 8.57
C MET A 184 2.86 6.42 7.30
N THR A 185 2.37 6.04 6.12
CA THR A 185 2.84 6.60 4.85
C THR A 185 2.74 8.12 4.85
N MET A 186 1.62 8.69 5.33
CA MET A 186 1.43 10.13 5.41
C MET A 186 2.44 10.79 6.37
N VAL A 187 2.69 10.18 7.53
CA VAL A 187 3.69 10.69 8.49
C VAL A 187 5.09 10.70 7.89
N LEU A 188 5.48 9.62 7.21
CA LEU A 188 6.79 9.52 6.56
C LEU A 188 6.92 10.49 5.39
N LEU A 189 5.89 10.58 4.55
CA LEU A 189 5.88 11.50 3.43
C LEU A 189 6.00 12.96 3.91
N TYR A 190 5.27 13.32 4.98
CA TYR A 190 5.38 14.65 5.58
C TYR A 190 6.79 14.94 6.10
N ARG A 191 7.41 13.97 6.81
CA ARG A 191 8.80 14.08 7.27
C ARG A 191 9.76 14.31 6.11
N ASP A 192 9.63 13.52 5.04
CA ASP A 192 10.55 13.56 3.90
C ASP A 192 10.37 14.84 3.08
N ILE A 193 9.14 15.34 2.94
CA ILE A 193 8.87 16.64 2.32
C ILE A 193 9.52 17.78 3.13
N ILE A 194 9.39 17.79 4.47
CA ILE A 194 10.04 18.83 5.30
C ILE A 194 11.55 18.82 5.10
N ALA A 195 12.17 17.64 5.06
CA ALA A 195 13.62 17.52 4.89
C ALA A 195 14.12 18.00 3.52
N LEU A 196 13.25 18.10 2.52
CA LEU A 196 13.59 18.62 1.19
C LEU A 196 13.44 20.15 1.09
N VAL A 197 12.57 20.75 1.91
CA VAL A 197 12.23 22.19 1.84
C VAL A 197 12.97 23.02 2.90
N GLY A 198 13.41 22.40 4.00
CA GLY A 198 14.12 23.07 5.10
C GLY A 198 15.63 22.99 4.99
#